data_AF-A0A935P788-F1
#
_entry.id   AF-A0A935P788-F1
#
_cell.length_a   1.000
_cell.length_b   1.000
_cell.length_c   1.000
_cell.angle_alpha   90.00
_cell.angle_beta   90.00
_cell.angle_gamma   90.00
#
_symmetry.space_group_name_H-M   'P 1'
#
loop_
_entity.id
_entity.type
_entity.pdbx_description
1 polymer ?
#
loop_
_entity_poly.entity_id
_entity_poly.type
_entity_poly.pdbx_seq_one_letter_code
_entity_poly.pdbx_strand_id
1 'polypeptide(L)'
;MKRRAFWAAIGLFGLVGLSGCQNENLFGGLHKEGSGDARSLIADGNAALADLNFPAAEDYFNRALAQDPRSAEALYGAAVAAMGRSGLNLGQLLSNLMTSNPGSSATALRSAVMTAAPGAPTDSILFGLSVADLHNALKAAIPLLERIRLGLSDGTIPADNPNLLINLGLCRILHAATWAYRRPVFDIRVSGSDFEVVQTGGACPDVAIAAEEAAWGARYLGLAAIKLNQSAGDMLFDLQNDAADLYDTQILAGTGCTPAPPSYFDVVLPTLPDQIPAD
;
A
#
# COMPACT_ATOMS: atom_id res chain seq x y z
N MET A 1 -49.02 8.09 36.73
CA MET A 1 -48.33 7.14 35.83
C MET A 1 -46.98 7.61 35.27
N LYS A 2 -46.63 8.91 35.24
CA LYS A 2 -45.38 9.40 34.59
C LYS A 2 -44.05 9.10 35.32
N ARG A 3 -44.07 8.83 36.64
CA ARG A 3 -42.82 8.59 37.42
C ARG A 3 -42.15 7.24 37.15
N ARG A 4 -42.89 6.20 36.73
CA ARG A 4 -42.30 4.86 36.49
C ARG A 4 -41.52 4.78 35.16
N ALA A 5 -41.97 5.52 34.14
CA ALA A 5 -41.28 5.57 32.84
C ALA A 5 -39.92 6.28 32.91
N PHE A 6 -39.78 7.31 33.77
CA PHE A 6 -38.53 8.05 33.93
C PHE A 6 -37.41 7.20 34.56
N TRP A 7 -37.73 6.37 35.56
CA TRP A 7 -36.74 5.48 36.18
C TRP A 7 -36.34 4.31 35.28
N ALA A 8 -37.25 3.81 34.44
CA ALA A 8 -36.93 2.80 33.44
C ALA A 8 -35.96 3.32 32.35
N ALA A 9 -36.12 4.58 31.93
CA ALA A 9 -35.22 5.21 30.98
C ALA A 9 -33.79 5.42 31.56
N ILE A 10 -33.68 5.86 32.82
CA ILE A 10 -32.37 6.03 33.47
C ILE A 10 -31.65 4.68 33.65
N GLY A 11 -32.38 3.62 34.00
CA GLY A 11 -31.80 2.27 34.09
C GLY A 11 -31.25 1.76 32.75
N LEU A 12 -31.95 2.05 31.65
CA LEU A 12 -31.53 1.65 30.31
C LEU A 12 -30.31 2.42 29.82
N PHE A 13 -30.24 3.74 30.05
CA PHE A 13 -29.06 4.55 29.71
C PHE A 13 -27.85 4.25 30.60
N GLY A 14 -28.06 3.90 31.88
CA GLY A 14 -26.98 3.47 32.78
C GLY A 14 -26.34 2.14 32.36
N LEU A 15 -27.13 1.22 31.81
CA LEU A 15 -26.64 -0.06 31.27
C LEU A 15 -25.83 0.11 29.98
N VAL A 16 -26.19 1.07 29.13
CA VAL A 16 -25.41 1.39 27.92
C VAL A 16 -24.12 2.16 28.28
N GLY A 17 -24.17 3.07 29.25
CA GLY A 17 -23.02 3.89 29.67
C GLY A 17 -21.90 3.10 30.36
N LEU A 18 -22.20 1.95 30.99
CA LEU A 18 -21.18 1.07 31.57
C LEU A 18 -20.57 0.09 30.56
N SER A 19 -21.06 0.05 29.33
CA SER A 19 -20.60 -0.88 28.28
C SER A 19 -19.65 -0.26 27.26
N GLY A 20 -19.30 1.02 27.41
CA GLY A 20 -18.54 1.75 26.40
C GLY A 20 -17.53 2.71 26.99
N CYS A 21 -16.38 2.20 27.41
CA CYS A 21 -15.09 2.90 27.42
C CYS A 21 -14.01 1.93 27.90
N GLN A 22 -13.41 1.21 26.95
CA GLN A 22 -12.16 0.42 26.98
C GLN A 22 -12.40 -0.98 26.43
N ASN A 23 -12.20 -1.15 25.11
CA ASN A 23 -11.79 -2.34 24.37
C ASN A 23 -12.16 -3.76 24.86
N GLU A 24 -13.27 -3.91 25.59
CA GLU A 24 -13.88 -5.18 25.95
C GLU A 24 -15.34 -5.11 25.52
N ASN A 25 -15.57 -5.30 24.22
CA ASN A 25 -16.92 -5.59 23.73
C ASN A 25 -17.50 -6.73 24.57
N LEU A 26 -18.80 -6.66 24.89
CA LEU A 26 -19.52 -7.71 25.63
C LEU A 26 -19.42 -9.10 24.95
N PHE A 27 -19.01 -9.11 23.67
CA PHE A 27 -18.78 -10.29 22.84
C PHE A 27 -17.29 -10.61 22.60
N GLY A 28 -16.35 -9.77 23.07
CA GLY A 28 -14.91 -9.99 22.94
C GLY A 28 -14.45 -11.26 23.65
N GLY A 29 -15.06 -11.60 24.79
CA GLY A 29 -14.77 -12.84 25.53
C GLY A 29 -15.41 -14.11 24.94
N LEU A 30 -16.25 -14.01 23.90
CA LEU A 30 -16.85 -15.18 23.23
C LEU A 30 -15.97 -15.73 22.11
N HIS A 31 -15.01 -14.95 21.61
CA HIS A 31 -13.91 -15.47 20.80
C HIS A 31 -12.75 -15.82 21.72
N LYS A 32 -12.46 -17.12 21.84
CA LYS A 32 -11.21 -17.56 22.46
C LYS A 32 -10.10 -17.25 21.47
N GLU A 33 -9.31 -16.21 21.76
CA GLU A 33 -8.11 -15.86 20.98
C GLU A 33 -7.31 -17.14 20.68
N GLY A 34 -6.96 -17.34 19.41
CA GLY A 34 -6.30 -18.56 18.98
C GLY A 34 -7.18 -19.83 18.96
N SER A 35 -8.50 -19.72 18.72
CA SER A 35 -9.37 -20.88 18.37
C SER A 35 -8.79 -21.73 17.23
N GLY A 36 -7.86 -21.14 16.47
CA GLY A 36 -6.93 -21.85 15.63
C GLY A 36 -7.50 -22.16 14.26
N ASP A 37 -8.68 -21.69 13.91
CA ASP A 37 -9.19 -21.69 12.53
C ASP A 37 -8.73 -20.42 11.78
N ALA A 38 -8.64 -20.50 10.44
CA ALA A 38 -8.16 -19.41 9.60
C ALA A 38 -8.95 -18.11 9.79
N ARG A 39 -10.28 -18.19 9.99
CA ARG A 39 -11.16 -17.02 10.10
C ARG A 39 -10.93 -16.26 11.41
N SER A 40 -10.80 -17.01 12.50
CA SER A 40 -10.48 -16.43 13.81
C SER A 40 -9.06 -15.86 13.83
N LEU A 41 -8.08 -16.51 13.19
CA LEU A 41 -6.75 -15.94 13.01
C LEU A 41 -6.74 -14.64 12.20
N ILE A 42 -7.57 -14.53 11.15
CA ILE A 42 -7.75 -13.29 10.39
C ILE A 42 -8.34 -12.20 11.29
N ALA A 43 -9.33 -12.53 12.13
CA ALA A 43 -9.91 -11.58 13.07
C ALA A 43 -8.89 -11.08 14.11
N ASP A 44 -8.09 -11.99 14.68
CA ASP A 44 -6.99 -11.68 15.61
C ASP A 44 -5.93 -10.79 14.91
N GLY A 45 -5.58 -11.11 13.66
CA GLY A 45 -4.68 -10.31 12.83
C GLY A 45 -5.19 -8.89 12.57
N ASN A 46 -6.49 -8.75 12.28
CA ASN A 46 -7.13 -7.45 12.09
C ASN A 46 -7.18 -6.63 13.39
N ALA A 47 -7.43 -7.26 14.53
CA ALA A 47 -7.36 -6.59 15.83
C ALA A 47 -5.94 -6.09 16.11
N ALA A 48 -4.93 -6.92 15.86
CA ALA A 48 -3.52 -6.52 16.00
C ALA A 48 -3.13 -5.38 15.05
N LEU A 49 -3.66 -5.33 13.83
CA LEU A 49 -3.48 -4.18 12.93
C LEU A 49 -4.09 -2.90 13.50
N ALA A 50 -5.29 -2.97 14.07
CA ALA A 50 -5.96 -1.83 14.67
C ALA A 50 -5.19 -1.26 15.87
N ASP A 51 -4.53 -2.13 16.63
CA ASP A 51 -3.63 -1.77 17.75
C ASP A 51 -2.21 -1.38 17.29
N LEU A 52 -1.95 -1.29 15.97
CA LEU A 52 -0.64 -1.04 15.37
C LEU A 52 0.45 -2.05 15.78
N ASN A 53 0.05 -3.24 16.24
CA ASN A 53 0.94 -4.35 16.58
C ASN A 53 1.23 -5.19 15.32
N PHE A 54 1.98 -4.60 14.39
CA PHE A 54 2.28 -5.21 13.10
C PHE A 54 3.00 -6.58 13.19
N PRO A 55 3.94 -6.82 14.13
CA PRO A 55 4.54 -8.15 14.30
C PRO A 55 3.51 -9.23 14.67
N ALA A 56 2.58 -8.93 15.58
CA ALA A 56 1.53 -9.88 15.95
C ALA A 56 0.54 -10.09 14.81
N ALA A 57 0.14 -9.02 14.12
CA ALA A 57 -0.74 -9.10 12.95
C ALA A 57 -0.15 -10.02 11.88
N GLU A 58 1.13 -9.86 11.56
CA GLU A 58 1.82 -10.69 10.56
C GLU A 58 1.86 -12.17 10.98
N ASP A 59 2.12 -12.49 12.26
CA ASP A 59 2.09 -13.87 12.76
C ASP A 59 0.69 -14.49 12.57
N TYR A 60 -0.35 -13.76 12.96
CA TYR A 60 -1.74 -14.20 12.82
C TYR A 60 -2.12 -14.46 11.36
N PHE A 61 -1.83 -13.54 10.44
CA PHE A 61 -2.11 -13.74 9.02
C PHE A 61 -1.29 -14.87 8.40
N ASN A 62 -0.02 -15.03 8.78
CA ASN A 62 0.80 -16.14 8.29
C ASN A 62 0.27 -17.49 8.77
N ARG A 63 -0.20 -17.59 10.01
CA ARG A 63 -0.87 -18.78 10.53
C ARG A 63 -2.20 -19.04 9.83
N ALA A 64 -2.96 -18.00 9.48
CA ALA A 64 -4.17 -18.13 8.67
C ALA A 64 -3.83 -18.65 7.25
N LEU A 65 -2.79 -18.11 6.60
CA LEU A 65 -2.31 -18.54 5.29
C LEU A 65 -1.76 -19.97 5.29
N ALA A 66 -1.24 -20.45 6.42
CA ALA A 66 -0.84 -21.85 6.56
C ALA A 66 -2.03 -22.82 6.52
N GLN A 67 -3.24 -22.35 6.87
CA GLN A 67 -4.47 -23.15 6.85
C GLN A 67 -5.26 -22.96 5.58
N ASP A 68 -5.36 -21.73 5.10
CA ASP A 68 -5.95 -21.37 3.82
C ASP A 68 -4.98 -20.48 3.03
N PRO A 69 -4.12 -21.10 2.18
CA PRO A 69 -3.16 -20.36 1.38
C PRO A 69 -3.80 -19.40 0.38
N ARG A 70 -5.10 -19.52 0.08
CA ARG A 70 -5.81 -18.72 -0.93
C ARG A 70 -6.66 -17.61 -0.32
N SER A 71 -6.77 -17.49 1.00
CA SER A 71 -7.55 -16.43 1.64
C SER A 71 -7.09 -15.04 1.20
N ALA A 72 -7.92 -14.31 0.43
CA ALA A 72 -7.56 -12.97 -0.03
C ALA A 72 -7.39 -11.99 1.13
N GLU A 73 -8.22 -12.12 2.16
CA GLU A 73 -8.13 -11.30 3.38
C GLU A 73 -6.81 -11.53 4.12
N ALA A 74 -6.38 -12.79 4.30
CA ALA A 74 -5.11 -13.07 4.95
C ALA A 74 -3.91 -12.63 4.11
N LEU A 75 -3.95 -12.78 2.78
CA LEU A 75 -2.91 -12.27 1.87
C LEU A 75 -2.78 -10.75 1.98
N TYR A 76 -3.90 -10.03 1.96
CA TYR A 76 -3.92 -8.59 2.06
C TYR A 76 -3.46 -8.11 3.45
N GLY A 77 -3.98 -8.74 4.51
CA GLY A 77 -3.60 -8.43 5.89
C GLY A 77 -2.11 -8.65 6.15
N ALA A 78 -1.54 -9.77 5.68
CA ALA A 78 -0.10 -10.03 5.78
C ALA A 78 0.73 -8.98 5.04
N ALA A 79 0.31 -8.55 3.84
CA ALA A 79 0.98 -7.49 3.11
C ALA A 79 0.97 -6.15 3.87
N VAL A 80 -0.18 -5.78 4.45
CA VAL A 80 -0.32 -4.57 5.28
C VAL A 80 0.54 -4.65 6.54
N ALA A 81 0.54 -5.79 7.24
CA ALA A 81 1.36 -6.01 8.43
C ALA A 81 2.86 -5.91 8.11
N ALA A 82 3.31 -6.53 7.01
CA ALA A 82 4.70 -6.45 6.56
C ALA A 82 5.15 -5.00 6.32
N MET A 83 4.33 -4.18 5.65
CA MET A 83 4.60 -2.75 5.46
C MET A 83 4.61 -1.98 6.79
N GLY A 84 3.66 -2.23 7.67
CA GLY A 84 3.61 -1.56 8.98
C GLY A 84 4.85 -1.85 9.83
N ARG A 85 5.42 -3.05 9.75
CA ARG A 85 6.67 -3.41 10.45
C ARG A 85 7.88 -2.59 10.02
N SER A 86 7.91 -2.07 8.78
CA SER A 86 9.00 -1.18 8.36
C SER A 86 8.82 0.25 8.87
N GLY A 87 7.79 0.51 9.69
CA GLY A 87 7.39 1.85 10.12
C GLY A 87 6.57 2.62 9.09
N LEU A 88 6.30 2.03 7.92
CA LEU A 88 5.52 2.68 6.88
C LEU A 88 4.03 2.59 7.20
N ASN A 89 3.41 3.72 7.53
CA ASN A 89 1.96 3.84 7.56
C ASN A 89 1.48 4.39 6.20
N LEU A 90 1.00 3.51 5.32
CA LEU A 90 0.56 3.90 3.96
C LEU A 90 -0.59 4.91 3.99
N GLY A 91 -1.49 4.82 4.98
CA GLY A 91 -2.57 5.79 5.16
C GLY A 91 -2.06 7.17 5.55
N GLN A 92 -1.05 7.22 6.43
CA GLN A 92 -0.37 8.47 6.77
C GLN A 92 0.46 9.00 5.60
N LEU A 93 1.11 8.12 4.82
CA LEU A 93 1.82 8.49 3.60
C LEU A 93 0.84 9.18 2.63
N LEU A 94 -0.28 8.54 2.35
CA LEU A 94 -1.35 9.10 1.50
C LEU A 94 -1.91 10.40 2.07
N SER A 95 -2.17 10.47 3.38
CA SER A 95 -2.64 11.70 4.03
C SER A 95 -1.64 12.85 3.93
N ASN A 96 -0.36 12.56 4.10
CA ASN A 96 0.70 13.55 3.94
C ASN A 96 0.73 14.03 2.49
N LEU A 97 0.68 13.12 1.51
CA LEU A 97 0.64 13.46 0.08
C LEU A 97 -0.57 14.33 -0.27
N MET A 98 -1.74 14.04 0.29
CA MET A 98 -2.96 14.82 0.10
C MET A 98 -2.89 16.22 0.73
N THR A 99 -2.13 16.39 1.82
CA THR A 99 -2.02 17.68 2.52
C THR A 99 -0.91 18.57 1.96
N SER A 100 0.10 18.02 1.28
CA SER A 100 1.28 18.73 0.77
C SER A 100 1.09 19.43 -0.60
N ASN A 101 0.05 20.28 -0.74
CA ASN A 101 -0.40 20.99 -1.95
C ASN A 101 -1.21 20.16 -2.97
N PRO A 102 -2.53 20.41 -3.10
CA PRO A 102 -3.42 19.71 -4.05
C PRO A 102 -3.22 20.09 -5.55
N GLY A 103 -2.03 20.58 -5.92
CA GLY A 103 -1.67 20.88 -7.31
C GLY A 103 -0.22 20.51 -7.67
N SER A 104 0.47 19.79 -6.80
CA SER A 104 1.86 19.34 -7.02
C SER A 104 2.14 17.99 -6.34
N SER A 105 1.15 17.09 -6.37
CA SER A 105 1.26 15.71 -5.87
C SER A 105 2.51 15.00 -6.40
N ALA A 106 2.92 15.32 -7.64
CA ALA A 106 4.16 14.90 -8.29
C ALA A 106 5.41 15.23 -7.48
N THR A 107 5.63 16.50 -7.20
CA THR A 107 6.81 16.99 -6.47
C THR A 107 6.77 16.52 -5.03
N ALA A 108 5.58 16.38 -4.45
CA ALA A 108 5.40 15.89 -3.09
C ALA A 108 5.74 14.39 -2.97
N LEU A 109 5.18 13.50 -3.83
CA LEU A 109 5.54 12.08 -3.81
C LEU A 109 7.01 11.89 -4.18
N ARG A 110 7.49 12.59 -5.21
CA ARG A 110 8.88 12.59 -5.62
C ARG A 110 9.77 12.99 -4.44
N SER A 111 9.59 14.17 -3.84
CA SER A 111 10.38 14.63 -2.69
C SER A 111 10.23 13.72 -1.47
N ALA A 112 9.04 13.16 -1.26
CA ALA A 112 8.73 12.26 -0.16
C ALA A 112 9.54 10.97 -0.23
N VAL A 113 9.45 10.30 -1.38
CA VAL A 113 10.16 9.05 -1.66
C VAL A 113 11.68 9.29 -1.70
N MET A 114 12.10 10.49 -2.12
CA MET A 114 13.49 10.83 -2.37
C MET A 114 14.29 11.31 -1.15
N THR A 115 13.65 11.58 0.00
CA THR A 115 14.33 12.00 1.25
C THR A 115 14.55 10.87 2.26
N ALA A 116 14.31 9.60 1.94
CA ALA A 116 14.60 8.50 2.86
C ALA A 116 16.11 8.16 2.92
N ALA A 117 16.81 8.70 3.90
CA ALA A 117 18.16 8.28 4.28
C ALA A 117 18.39 8.60 5.77
N PRO A 118 19.28 7.88 6.48
CA PRO A 118 19.74 8.34 7.79
C PRO A 118 20.41 9.71 7.62
N GLY A 119 19.80 10.77 8.17
CA GLY A 119 20.18 12.17 7.91
C GLY A 119 19.17 12.97 7.09
N ALA A 120 18.03 12.36 6.72
CA ALA A 120 16.88 13.07 6.17
C ALA A 120 16.52 14.27 7.06
N PRO A 121 16.19 15.43 6.47
CA PRO A 121 15.72 16.55 7.26
C PRO A 121 14.41 16.15 7.98
N THR A 122 14.17 16.73 9.16
CA THR A 122 13.05 16.36 10.06
C THR A 122 11.67 16.59 9.45
N ASP A 123 11.59 17.26 8.30
CA ASP A 123 10.41 17.49 7.50
C ASP A 123 10.23 16.46 6.36
N SER A 124 11.13 15.48 6.22
CA SER A 124 10.92 14.35 5.35
C SER A 124 9.82 13.44 5.88
N ILE A 125 8.93 13.04 4.98
CA ILE A 125 7.86 12.06 5.22
C ILE A 125 8.40 10.65 5.44
N LEU A 126 9.65 10.39 5.05
CA LEU A 126 10.36 9.14 5.35
C LEU A 126 11.42 9.32 6.44
N PHE A 127 11.40 10.45 7.15
CA PHE A 127 12.23 10.67 8.34
C PHE A 127 11.96 9.56 9.37
N GLY A 128 13.02 8.88 9.80
CA GLY A 128 12.92 7.76 10.74
C GLY A 128 12.64 6.40 10.12
N LEU A 129 12.50 6.29 8.79
CA LEU A 129 12.36 5.00 8.11
C LEU A 129 13.73 4.45 7.67
N SER A 130 13.93 3.17 7.93
CA SER A 130 15.05 2.40 7.39
C SER A 130 14.72 1.98 5.96
N VAL A 131 15.44 2.52 4.98
CA VAL A 131 15.27 2.18 3.55
C VAL A 131 15.43 0.67 3.32
N ALA A 132 16.35 0.03 4.04
CA ALA A 132 16.57 -1.40 3.93
C ALA A 132 15.35 -2.21 4.42
N ASP A 133 14.76 -1.80 5.54
CA ASP A 133 13.59 -2.47 6.11
C ASP A 133 12.35 -2.23 5.25
N LEU A 134 12.15 -1.00 4.77
CA LEU A 134 11.09 -0.67 3.82
C LEU A 134 11.20 -1.50 2.56
N HIS A 135 12.40 -1.58 1.97
CA HIS A 135 12.63 -2.39 0.79
C HIS A 135 12.28 -3.87 1.01
N ASN A 136 12.70 -4.43 2.14
CA ASN A 136 12.41 -5.83 2.47
C ASN A 136 10.90 -6.06 2.70
N ALA A 137 10.22 -5.12 3.35
CA ALA A 137 8.78 -5.16 3.54
C ALA A 137 8.02 -5.12 2.22
N LEU A 138 8.40 -4.24 1.30
CA LEU A 138 7.80 -4.14 -0.04
C LEU A 138 8.01 -5.42 -0.84
N LYS A 139 9.21 -5.99 -0.79
CA LYS A 139 9.54 -7.28 -1.42
C LYS A 139 8.69 -8.43 -0.88
N ALA A 140 8.28 -8.38 0.39
CA ALA A 140 7.38 -9.36 0.99
C ALA A 140 5.90 -9.10 0.64
N ALA A 141 5.47 -7.84 0.62
CA ALA A 141 4.08 -7.45 0.40
C ALA A 141 3.63 -7.62 -1.06
N ILE A 142 4.47 -7.22 -2.03
CA ILE A 142 4.11 -7.22 -3.46
C ILE A 142 3.64 -8.61 -3.94
N PRO A 143 4.36 -9.73 -3.69
CA PRO A 143 3.90 -11.04 -4.13
C PRO A 143 2.55 -11.47 -3.54
N LEU A 144 2.24 -11.04 -2.31
CA LEU A 144 0.96 -11.37 -1.67
C LEU A 144 -0.21 -10.65 -2.35
N LEU A 145 -0.05 -9.35 -2.63
CA LEU A 145 -1.04 -8.53 -3.33
C LEU A 145 -1.20 -8.97 -4.80
N GLU A 146 -0.11 -9.33 -5.47
CA GLU A 146 -0.13 -9.88 -6.83
C GLU A 146 -0.94 -11.17 -6.92
N ARG A 147 -0.88 -12.05 -5.91
CA ARG A 147 -1.70 -13.26 -5.91
C ARG A 147 -3.20 -12.95 -5.92
N ILE A 148 -3.64 -11.90 -5.22
CA ILE A 148 -5.03 -11.44 -5.26
C ILE A 148 -5.33 -10.87 -6.67
N ARG A 149 -4.46 -10.01 -7.18
CA ARG A 149 -4.61 -9.36 -8.49
C ARG A 149 -4.65 -10.36 -9.65
N LEU A 150 -3.93 -11.47 -9.57
CA LEU A 150 -3.88 -12.52 -10.57
C LEU A 150 -5.04 -13.53 -10.44
N GLY A 151 -5.97 -13.33 -9.50
CA GLY A 151 -7.09 -14.26 -9.27
C GLY A 151 -6.65 -15.60 -8.66
N LEU A 152 -5.47 -15.65 -8.03
CA LEU A 152 -4.93 -16.83 -7.36
C LEU A 152 -5.39 -16.95 -5.89
N SER A 153 -6.25 -16.04 -5.43
CA SER A 153 -6.92 -16.09 -4.13
C SER A 153 -8.29 -16.79 -4.19
N ASP A 154 -9.05 -16.72 -3.11
CA ASP A 154 -10.43 -17.21 -2.94
C ASP A 154 -11.49 -16.30 -3.59
N GLY A 155 -11.10 -15.13 -4.10
CA GLY A 155 -11.99 -14.17 -4.75
C GLY A 155 -12.75 -13.24 -3.79
N THR A 156 -12.56 -13.37 -2.48
CA THR A 156 -13.25 -12.51 -1.47
C THR A 156 -12.90 -11.04 -1.66
N ILE A 157 -11.65 -10.75 -2.04
CA ILE A 157 -11.24 -9.43 -2.55
C ILE A 157 -11.17 -9.52 -4.09
N PRO A 158 -11.99 -8.75 -4.82
CA PRO A 158 -11.94 -8.74 -6.29
C PRO A 158 -10.56 -8.35 -6.82
N ALA A 159 -10.11 -9.02 -7.88
CA ALA A 159 -8.81 -8.76 -8.52
C ALA A 159 -8.68 -7.32 -9.07
N ASP A 160 -9.80 -6.67 -9.38
CA ASP A 160 -9.90 -5.31 -9.89
C ASP A 160 -10.37 -4.30 -8.81
N ASN A 161 -10.35 -4.70 -7.53
CA ASN A 161 -10.69 -3.81 -6.43
C ASN A 161 -9.79 -2.56 -6.43
N PRO A 162 -10.33 -1.33 -6.42
CA PRO A 162 -9.53 -0.11 -6.48
C PRO A 162 -8.51 0.03 -5.36
N ASN A 163 -8.85 -0.37 -4.13
CA ASN A 163 -7.94 -0.26 -2.98
C ASN A 163 -6.77 -1.23 -3.10
N LEU A 164 -7.02 -2.46 -3.60
CA LEU A 164 -5.97 -3.41 -3.92
C LEU A 164 -5.01 -2.83 -4.97
N LEU A 165 -5.56 -2.27 -6.05
CA LEU A 165 -4.78 -1.69 -7.15
C LEU A 165 -3.95 -0.49 -6.68
N ILE A 166 -4.51 0.40 -5.87
CA ILE A 166 -3.79 1.54 -5.29
C ILE A 166 -2.64 1.05 -4.42
N ASN A 167 -2.89 0.13 -3.50
CA ASN A 167 -1.85 -0.36 -2.59
C ASN A 167 -0.73 -1.07 -3.34
N LEU A 168 -1.07 -1.95 -4.29
CA LEU A 168 -0.09 -2.63 -5.12
C LEU A 168 0.71 -1.62 -5.98
N GLY A 169 0.03 -0.64 -6.56
CA GLY A 169 0.64 0.44 -7.34
C GLY A 169 1.68 1.23 -6.53
N LEU A 170 1.30 1.67 -5.34
CA LEU A 170 2.18 2.37 -4.41
C LEU A 170 3.35 1.49 -3.95
N CYS A 171 3.10 0.21 -3.61
CA CYS A 171 4.15 -0.71 -3.22
C CYS A 171 5.22 -0.84 -4.31
N ARG A 172 4.80 -1.00 -5.56
CA ARG A 172 5.69 -1.14 -6.73
C ARG A 172 6.53 0.13 -6.96
N ILE A 173 5.91 1.32 -6.87
CA ILE A 173 6.64 2.61 -7.00
C ILE A 173 7.67 2.78 -5.87
N LEU A 174 7.28 2.51 -4.63
CA LEU A 174 8.19 2.57 -3.49
C LEU A 174 9.31 1.53 -3.62
N HIS A 175 9.01 0.34 -4.15
CA HIS A 175 10.00 -0.70 -4.36
C HIS A 175 11.01 -0.30 -5.43
N ALA A 176 10.55 0.28 -6.54
CA ALA A 176 11.41 0.86 -7.57
C ALA A 176 12.37 1.91 -6.99
N ALA A 177 11.85 2.84 -6.19
CA ALA A 177 12.66 3.91 -5.60
C ALA A 177 13.67 3.39 -4.57
N THR A 178 13.26 2.50 -3.67
CA THR A 178 14.18 1.89 -2.70
C THR A 178 15.23 0.99 -3.37
N TRP A 179 14.87 0.33 -4.48
CA TRP A 179 15.82 -0.44 -5.30
C TRP A 179 16.88 0.47 -5.91
N ALA A 180 16.46 1.54 -6.59
CA ALA A 180 17.33 2.55 -7.19
C ALA A 180 18.31 3.14 -6.17
N TYR A 181 17.81 3.49 -4.98
CA TYR A 181 18.60 4.04 -3.89
C TYR A 181 19.66 3.05 -3.37
N ARG A 182 19.31 1.77 -3.23
CA ARG A 182 20.25 0.74 -2.71
C ARG A 182 21.36 0.36 -3.68
N ARG A 183 21.19 0.63 -4.98
CA ARG A 183 22.04 0.10 -6.07
C ARG A 183 22.93 1.16 -6.74
N PRO A 184 23.51 2.07 -5.96
CA PRO A 184 23.89 3.45 -6.35
C PRO A 184 23.59 3.81 -7.81
N VAL A 185 22.33 3.67 -8.22
CA VAL A 185 21.94 3.90 -9.62
C VAL A 185 21.78 5.39 -9.82
N PHE A 186 21.06 6.00 -8.89
CA PHE A 186 20.77 7.41 -8.86
C PHE A 186 21.09 7.96 -7.48
N ASP A 187 21.63 9.16 -7.47
CA ASP A 187 21.76 10.05 -6.32
C ASP A 187 20.86 11.25 -6.56
N ILE A 188 20.42 11.88 -5.48
CA ILE A 188 19.47 12.98 -5.55
C ILE A 188 20.15 14.16 -4.92
N ARG A 189 20.43 15.15 -5.75
CA ARG A 189 21.15 16.34 -5.34
C ARG A 189 20.20 17.50 -5.33
N VAL A 190 20.30 18.31 -4.29
CA VAL A 190 19.62 19.60 -4.26
C VAL A 190 20.33 20.53 -5.24
N SER A 191 19.62 21.04 -6.23
CA SER A 191 20.08 22.02 -7.21
C SER A 191 19.20 23.26 -7.11
N GLY A 192 19.59 24.20 -6.25
CA GLY A 192 18.79 25.39 -5.96
C GLY A 192 17.56 25.06 -5.10
N SER A 193 16.36 25.42 -5.57
CA SER A 193 15.07 25.04 -4.98
C SER A 193 14.57 23.68 -5.45
N ASP A 194 15.24 23.09 -6.44
CA ASP A 194 14.80 21.90 -7.12
C ASP A 194 15.69 20.70 -6.76
N PHE A 195 15.19 19.51 -7.05
CA PHE A 195 15.95 18.27 -6.91
C PHE A 195 16.38 17.79 -8.31
N GLU A 196 17.67 17.50 -8.45
CA GLU A 196 18.23 16.85 -9.62
C GLU A 196 18.48 15.38 -9.32
N VAL A 197 18.00 14.50 -10.18
CA VAL A 197 18.32 13.07 -10.14
C VAL A 197 19.59 12.87 -10.97
N VAL A 198 20.70 12.60 -10.31
CA VAL A 198 22.00 12.41 -10.95
C VAL A 198 22.31 10.93 -10.96
N GLN A 199 22.55 10.36 -12.14
CA GLN A 199 23.05 9.00 -12.21
C GLN A 199 24.46 8.93 -11.59
N THR A 200 24.61 8.16 -10.52
CA THR A 200 25.90 8.00 -9.82
C THR A 200 26.62 6.70 -10.17
N GLY A 201 25.95 5.80 -10.87
CA GLY A 201 26.47 4.51 -11.27
C GLY A 201 25.34 3.54 -11.63
N GLY A 202 25.54 2.26 -11.32
CA GLY A 202 24.56 1.19 -11.55
C GLY A 202 24.78 0.46 -12.87
N ALA A 203 24.60 -0.86 -12.83
CA ALA A 203 24.56 -1.66 -14.04
C ALA A 203 23.17 -1.52 -14.69
N CYS A 204 23.08 -1.56 -16.03
CA CYS A 204 21.79 -1.49 -16.73
C CYS A 204 20.69 -2.45 -16.21
N PRO A 205 21.00 -3.67 -15.72
CA PRO A 205 19.99 -4.53 -15.10
C PRO A 205 19.31 -3.92 -13.88
N ASP A 206 20.03 -3.17 -13.04
CA ASP A 206 19.45 -2.57 -11.83
C ASP A 206 18.51 -1.41 -12.20
N VAL A 207 18.89 -0.63 -13.20
CA VAL A 207 18.05 0.43 -13.80
C VAL A 207 16.77 -0.20 -14.37
N ALA A 208 16.89 -1.27 -15.14
CA ALA A 208 15.77 -1.93 -15.80
C ALA A 208 14.76 -2.51 -14.79
N ILE A 209 15.24 -3.11 -13.68
CA ILE A 209 14.35 -3.63 -12.62
C ILE A 209 13.56 -2.49 -11.97
N ALA A 210 14.23 -1.39 -11.57
CA ALA A 210 13.54 -0.25 -10.99
C ALA A 210 12.51 0.34 -11.98
N ALA A 211 12.88 0.43 -13.25
CA ALA A 211 12.02 0.94 -14.31
C ALA A 211 10.77 0.05 -14.49
N GLU A 212 10.94 -1.28 -14.54
CA GLU A 212 9.85 -2.23 -14.65
C GLU A 212 8.89 -2.15 -13.46
N GLU A 213 9.42 -2.09 -12.23
CA GLU A 213 8.61 -1.93 -11.01
C GLU A 213 7.80 -0.64 -11.05
N ALA A 214 8.39 0.49 -11.45
CA ALA A 214 7.69 1.77 -11.57
C ALA A 214 6.57 1.71 -12.62
N ALA A 215 6.83 1.10 -13.78
CA ALA A 215 5.85 0.95 -14.85
C ALA A 215 4.64 0.10 -14.41
N TRP A 216 4.88 -1.01 -13.71
CA TRP A 216 3.79 -1.80 -13.09
C TRP A 216 3.01 -0.98 -12.06
N GLY A 217 3.72 -0.21 -11.25
CA GLY A 217 3.10 0.70 -10.29
C GLY A 217 2.15 1.71 -10.93
N ALA A 218 2.63 2.42 -11.95
CA ALA A 218 1.83 3.37 -12.73
C ALA A 218 0.61 2.70 -13.38
N ARG A 219 0.79 1.50 -13.95
CA ARG A 219 -0.31 0.72 -14.55
C ARG A 219 -1.40 0.40 -13.53
N TYR A 220 -1.05 -0.04 -12.33
CA TYR A 220 -2.05 -0.36 -11.30
C TYR A 220 -2.79 0.89 -10.80
N LEU A 221 -2.09 2.01 -10.63
CA LEU A 221 -2.73 3.29 -10.31
C LEU A 221 -3.70 3.74 -11.42
N GLY A 222 -3.33 3.58 -12.69
CA GLY A 222 -4.22 3.92 -13.81
C GLY A 222 -5.48 3.05 -13.85
N LEU A 223 -5.35 1.75 -13.60
CA LEU A 223 -6.51 0.85 -13.48
C LEU A 223 -7.42 1.28 -12.32
N ALA A 224 -6.85 1.67 -11.18
CA ALA A 224 -7.63 2.18 -10.05
C ALA A 224 -8.33 3.51 -10.38
N ALA A 225 -7.63 4.44 -11.03
CA ALA A 225 -8.19 5.71 -11.47
C ALA A 225 -9.39 5.53 -12.40
N ILE A 226 -9.30 4.62 -13.39
CA ILE A 226 -10.41 4.26 -14.27
C ILE A 226 -11.60 3.71 -13.46
N LYS A 227 -11.36 2.78 -12.54
CA LYS A 227 -12.42 2.18 -11.71
C LYS A 227 -13.10 3.19 -10.78
N LEU A 228 -12.38 4.23 -10.38
CA LEU A 228 -12.88 5.33 -9.55
C LEU A 228 -13.38 6.53 -10.37
N ASN A 229 -13.39 6.43 -11.70
CA ASN A 229 -13.78 7.50 -12.62
C ASN A 229 -13.01 8.81 -12.38
N GLN A 230 -11.71 8.70 -12.10
CA GLN A 230 -10.79 9.83 -11.97
C GLN A 230 -10.26 10.29 -13.33
N SER A 231 -9.93 11.57 -13.41
CA SER A 231 -9.54 12.31 -14.62
C SER A 231 -8.39 13.28 -14.33
N ALA A 232 -7.93 14.02 -15.34
CA ALA A 232 -6.84 14.99 -15.17
C ALA A 232 -7.15 16.03 -14.07
N GLY A 233 -6.22 16.21 -13.13
CA GLY A 233 -6.40 17.02 -11.92
C GLY A 233 -6.91 16.24 -10.71
N ASP A 234 -7.32 14.98 -10.90
CA ASP A 234 -7.56 14.06 -9.79
C ASP A 234 -6.26 13.37 -9.37
N MET A 235 -6.10 13.19 -8.06
CA MET A 235 -4.84 12.75 -7.46
C MET A 235 -4.29 11.44 -8.03
N LEU A 236 -5.10 10.37 -8.21
CA LEU A 236 -4.56 9.09 -8.68
C LEU A 236 -4.20 9.12 -10.16
N PHE A 237 -4.93 9.90 -10.95
CA PHE A 237 -4.62 10.10 -12.37
C PHE A 237 -3.29 10.85 -12.50
N ASP A 238 -3.12 11.93 -11.75
CA ASP A 238 -1.88 12.71 -11.75
C ASP A 238 -0.71 11.85 -11.24
N LEU A 239 -0.91 11.11 -10.14
CA LEU A 239 0.10 10.20 -9.59
C LEU A 239 0.55 9.12 -10.58
N GLN A 240 -0.39 8.59 -11.37
CA GLN A 240 -0.11 7.61 -12.43
C GLN A 240 0.73 8.24 -13.55
N ASN A 241 0.42 9.48 -13.95
CA ASN A 241 1.21 10.19 -14.95
C ASN A 241 2.60 10.54 -14.42
N ASP A 242 2.72 10.93 -13.16
CA ASP A 242 4.00 11.23 -12.51
C ASP A 242 4.89 10.00 -12.41
N ALA A 243 4.31 8.85 -12.07
CA ALA A 243 5.02 7.58 -12.02
C ALA A 243 5.48 7.14 -13.43
N ALA A 244 4.69 7.40 -14.46
CA ALA A 244 5.04 7.15 -15.85
C ALA A 244 6.14 8.12 -16.36
N ASP A 245 6.05 9.40 -16.03
CA ASP A 245 7.05 10.42 -16.42
C ASP A 245 8.40 10.19 -15.73
N LEU A 246 8.39 9.80 -14.45
CA LEU A 246 9.60 9.39 -13.74
C LEU A 246 10.33 8.27 -14.49
N TYR A 247 9.57 7.34 -15.07
CA TYR A 247 10.10 6.24 -15.87
C TYR A 247 10.65 6.73 -17.22
N ASP A 248 9.82 7.40 -18.02
CA ASP A 248 10.16 7.78 -19.40
C ASP A 248 11.28 8.82 -19.45
N THR A 249 11.19 9.86 -18.61
CA THR A 249 12.01 11.06 -18.75
C THR A 249 13.32 10.97 -17.98
N GLN A 250 13.34 10.30 -16.81
CA GLN A 250 14.50 10.32 -15.93
C GLN A 250 15.34 9.04 -16.05
N ILE A 251 14.69 7.88 -16.12
CA ILE A 251 15.38 6.58 -16.08
C ILE A 251 15.86 6.18 -17.48
N LEU A 252 15.02 6.29 -18.51
CA LEU A 252 15.39 5.84 -19.86
C LEU A 252 16.31 6.83 -20.58
N ALA A 253 15.98 8.11 -20.55
CA ALA A 253 16.75 9.13 -21.26
C ALA A 253 18.15 9.36 -20.65
N GLY A 254 18.29 9.20 -19.34
CA GLY A 254 19.53 9.46 -18.62
C GLY A 254 20.57 8.34 -18.70
N THR A 255 20.13 7.07 -18.78
CA THR A 255 21.04 5.93 -18.55
C THR A 255 21.66 5.33 -19.81
N GLY A 256 21.10 5.60 -21.00
CA GLY A 256 21.47 4.90 -22.23
C GLY A 256 21.17 3.39 -22.19
N CYS A 257 20.59 2.90 -21.09
CA CYS A 257 20.06 1.56 -20.98
C CYS A 257 18.72 1.59 -21.71
N THR A 258 18.65 0.91 -22.85
CA THR A 258 17.38 0.55 -23.47
C THR A 258 16.91 -0.70 -22.73
N PRO A 259 16.00 -0.59 -21.73
CA PRO A 259 15.35 -1.80 -21.27
C PRO A 259 14.69 -2.43 -22.50
N ALA A 260 14.75 -3.75 -22.59
CA ALA A 260 13.81 -4.43 -23.46
C ALA A 260 12.42 -3.88 -23.10
N PRO A 261 11.62 -3.43 -24.08
CA PRO A 261 10.25 -3.01 -23.79
C PRO A 261 9.67 -4.12 -22.93
N PRO A 262 9.09 -3.81 -21.76
CA PRO A 262 8.58 -4.84 -20.86
C PRO A 262 7.76 -5.78 -21.71
N SER A 263 8.21 -7.03 -21.86
CA SER A 263 7.69 -7.99 -22.84
C SER A 263 6.23 -8.39 -22.54
N TYR A 264 5.65 -7.75 -21.53
CA TYR A 264 4.29 -7.84 -21.03
C TYR A 264 3.42 -6.61 -21.31
N PHE A 265 3.94 -5.52 -21.87
CA PHE A 265 3.09 -4.38 -22.31
C PHE A 265 2.30 -4.70 -23.58
N ASP A 266 2.75 -5.67 -24.38
CA ASP A 266 1.98 -6.25 -25.49
C ASP A 266 0.96 -7.30 -25.04
N VAL A 267 0.89 -7.62 -23.74
CA VAL A 267 -0.35 -8.16 -23.18
C VAL A 267 -1.29 -6.96 -23.08
N VAL A 268 -1.89 -6.65 -24.25
CA VAL A 268 -3.25 -6.13 -24.36
C VAL A 268 -3.96 -6.60 -23.10
N LEU A 269 -4.27 -5.67 -22.18
CA LEU A 269 -5.19 -5.99 -21.08
C LEU A 269 -6.26 -6.82 -21.77
N PRO A 270 -6.44 -8.13 -21.47
CA PRO A 270 -7.57 -8.83 -22.05
C PRO A 270 -8.72 -7.89 -21.75
N THR A 271 -9.32 -7.33 -22.81
CA THR A 271 -10.46 -6.43 -22.68
C THR A 271 -11.30 -7.11 -21.64
N LEU A 272 -11.40 -6.52 -20.43
CA LEU A 272 -12.14 -7.11 -19.33
C LEU A 272 -13.43 -7.56 -19.98
N PRO A 273 -13.70 -8.88 -20.10
CA PRO A 273 -14.79 -9.34 -20.95
C PRO A 273 -16.00 -8.56 -20.49
N ASP A 274 -16.53 -7.73 -21.39
CA ASP A 274 -17.66 -6.86 -21.10
C ASP A 274 -18.70 -7.74 -20.46
N GLN A 275 -18.91 -7.53 -19.16
CA GLN A 275 -19.98 -8.08 -18.35
C GLN A 275 -20.31 -9.55 -18.61
N ILE A 276 -19.86 -10.43 -17.72
CA ILE A 276 -20.61 -11.67 -17.49
C ILE A 276 -22.05 -11.23 -17.21
N PRO A 277 -23.04 -11.57 -18.05
CA PRO A 277 -24.42 -11.20 -17.78
C PRO A 277 -24.80 -11.78 -16.42
N ALA A 278 -25.41 -10.96 -15.59
CA ALA A 278 -26.01 -11.42 -14.34
C ALA A 278 -27.23 -12.27 -14.71
N ASP A 279 -27.04 -13.58 -14.76
CA ASP A 279 -28.12 -14.58 -14.72
C ASP A 279 -28.68 -14.69 -13.29
#